data_AF-A0A645DX75-F1
#
_entry.id   AF-A0A645DX75-F1
#
_cell.length_a   1.000
_cell.length_b   1.000
_cell.length_c   1.000
_cell.angle_alpha   90.00
_cell.angle_beta   90.00
_cell.angle_gamma   90.00
#
_symmetry.space_group_name_H-M   'P 1'
#
loop_
_entity.id
_entity.type
_entity.pdbx_description
1 polymer ?
#
loop_
_entity_poly.entity_id
_entity_poly.type
_entity_poly.pdbx_seq_one_letter_code
_entity_poly.pdbx_strand_id
1 'polypeptide(L)' 'MIPIIARASALLPFIFTGSLLLESFFGIPGLGYASIDALNNSDLALLKALTVVNALLFVAINLLADLACAWADPRIRVAA' A
#
# COMPACT_ATOMS: atom_id res chain seq x y z
N MET A 1 12.80 -21.17 -7.47
CA MET A 1 11.44 -20.68 -7.13
C MET A 1 11.39 -19.83 -5.87
N ILE A 2 12.34 -19.99 -4.94
CA ILE A 2 12.60 -19.12 -3.75
C ILE A 2 12.58 -17.59 -4.04
N PRO A 3 13.18 -17.07 -5.14
CA PRO A 3 13.20 -15.62 -5.38
C PRO A 3 11.93 -15.05 -6.01
N ILE A 4 10.99 -15.89 -6.48
CA ILE A 4 9.79 -15.40 -7.20
C ILE A 4 8.76 -14.86 -6.21
N ILE A 5 8.55 -15.56 -5.09
CA ILE A 5 7.59 -15.17 -4.05
C ILE A 5 8.09 -13.93 -3.31
N ALA A 6 9.38 -13.91 -2.93
CA ALA A 6 10.01 -12.73 -2.32
C ALA A 6 10.04 -11.50 -3.25
N ARG A 7 10.13 -11.70 -4.57
CA ARG A 7 9.99 -10.60 -5.53
C ARG A 7 8.53 -10.16 -5.69
N ALA A 8 7.58 -11.09 -5.70
CA ALA A 8 6.16 -10.76 -5.84
C ALA A 8 5.64 -9.93 -4.67
N SER A 9 6.06 -10.22 -3.43
CA SER A 9 5.72 -9.39 -2.26
C SER A 9 6.31 -7.99 -2.35
N ALA A 10 7.53 -7.85 -2.86
CA ALA A 10 8.15 -6.54 -3.11
C ALA A 10 7.49 -5.73 -4.24
N LEU A 11 6.74 -6.37 -5.14
CA LEU A 11 6.01 -5.69 -6.22
C LEU A 11 4.63 -5.16 -5.79
N LEU A 12 4.02 -5.69 -4.73
CA LEU A 12 2.72 -5.23 -4.23
C LEU A 12 2.67 -3.71 -3.93
N PRO A 13 3.64 -3.12 -3.21
CA PRO A 13 3.67 -1.69 -2.96
C PRO A 13 3.79 -0.87 -4.25
N PHE A 14 4.47 -1.42 -5.26
CA PHE A 14 4.67 -0.76 -6.56
C PHE A 14 3.35 -0.65 -7.34
N ILE A 15 2.51 -1.68 -7.27
CA ILE A 15 1.16 -1.68 -7.87
C ILE A 15 0.26 -0.66 -7.16
N PHE A 16 0.38 -0.54 -5.83
CA PHE A 16 -0.36 0.44 -5.04
C PHE A 16 -0.03 1.88 -5.47
N THR A 17 1.25 2.19 -5.65
CA THR A 17 1.71 3.48 -6.20
C THR A 17 1.21 3.72 -7.62
N GLY A 18 1.17 2.68 -8.47
CA GLY A 18 0.60 2.76 -9.81
C GLY A 18 -0.90 3.08 -9.82
N SER A 19 -1.66 2.53 -8.88
CA SER A 19 -3.09 2.83 -8.70
C SER A 19 -3.32 4.31 -8.38
N LEU A 20 -2.49 4.88 -7.52
CA LEU A 20 -2.58 6.29 -7.12
C LEU A 20 -2.45 7.24 -8.32
N LEU A 21 -1.52 6.95 -9.22
CA LEU A 21 -1.34 7.69 -10.47
C LEU A 21 -2.56 7.54 -11.39
N LEU A 22 -3.12 6.34 -11.48
CA LEU A 22 -4.33 6.08 -12.26
C LEU A 22 -5.53 6.87 -11.72
N GLU A 23 -5.73 6.89 -10.39
CA GLU A 23 -6.79 7.65 -9.73
C GLU A 23 -6.68 9.15 -10.02
N SER A 24 -5.45 9.70 -9.97
CA SER A 24 -5.21 11.12 -10.24
C SER A 24 -5.38 11.49 -11.72
N PHE A 25 -5.00 10.61 -12.66
CA PHE A 25 -5.11 10.88 -14.10
C PHE A 25 -6.53 10.72 -14.63
N PHE A 26 -7.28 9.71 -14.14
CA PHE A 26 -8.64 9.43 -14.59
C PHE A 26 -9.71 10.13 -13.74
N GLY A 27 -9.33 10.88 -12.71
CA GLY A 27 -10.27 11.57 -11.82
C GLY A 27 -11.18 10.61 -11.05
N ILE A 28 -10.69 9.40 -10.77
CA ILE A 28 -11.46 8.39 -10.03
C ILE A 28 -11.38 8.77 -8.55
N PRO A 29 -12.53 8.96 -7.86
CA PRO A 29 -12.53 9.33 -6.45
C PRO A 29 -12.05 8.17 -5.58
N GLY A 30 -10.75 8.17 -5.26
CA GLY A 30 -10.11 7.21 -4.37
C GLY A 30 -9.23 7.87 -3.31
N LEU A 31 -8.54 7.07 -2.50
CA LEU A 31 -7.77 7.53 -1.34
C LEU A 31 -6.57 8.40 -1.75
N GLY A 32 -5.99 8.13 -2.92
CA GLY A 32 -4.91 8.95 -3.47
C GLY A 32 -5.40 10.30 -3.98
N TYR A 33 -6.49 10.27 -4.74
CA TYR A 33 -7.14 11.47 -5.26
C TYR A 33 -7.60 12.40 -4.13
N ALA A 34 -8.26 11.86 -3.10
CA ALA A 34 -8.71 12.63 -1.93
C ALA A 34 -7.56 13.27 -1.14
N SER A 35 -6.37 12.67 -1.15
CA SER A 35 -5.18 13.26 -0.52
C SER A 35 -4.65 14.46 -1.30
N ILE A 36 -4.67 14.40 -2.63
CA ILE A 36 -4.27 15.50 -3.52
C ILE A 36 -5.31 16.62 -3.51
N ASP A 37 -6.60 16.29 -3.46
CA ASP A 37 -7.69 17.27 -3.36
C ASP A 37 -7.63 18.05 -2.03
N ALA A 38 -7.40 17.37 -0.91
CA ALA A 38 -7.18 18.02 0.39
C ALA A 38 -5.93 18.91 0.41
N LEU A 39 -4.88 18.54 -0.34
CA LEU A 39 -3.68 19.36 -0.52
C LEU A 39 -3.99 20.63 -1.32
N ASN A 40 -4.77 20.52 -2.40
CA ASN A 40 -5.17 21.67 -3.23
C ASN A 40 -6.11 22.63 -2.50
N ASN A 41 -7.05 22.11 -1.70
CA ASN A 41 -7.92 22.93 -0.86
C ASN A 41 -7.23 23.49 0.40
N SER A 42 -5.92 23.22 0.59
CA SER A 42 -5.13 23.67 1.76
C SER A 42 -5.71 23.24 3.11
N ASP A 43 -6.52 22.18 3.12
CA ASP A 43 -7.23 21.72 4.30
C ASP A 43 -6.32 20.76 5.09
N LEU A 44 -5.37 21.33 5.83
CA LEU A 44 -4.30 20.59 6.49
C LEU A 44 -4.83 19.56 7.51
N ALA A 45 -6.03 19.76 8.06
CA ALA A 45 -6.67 18.80 8.95
C ALA A 45 -7.09 17.52 8.18
N LEU A 46 -7.71 17.70 7.01
CA LEU A 46 -8.15 16.61 6.15
C LEU A 46 -6.95 15.85 5.56
N LEU A 47 -5.93 16.57 5.10
CA LEU A 47 -4.71 15.99 4.57
C LEU A 47 -4.00 15.10 5.61
N LYS A 48 -3.88 15.58 6.85
CA LYS A 48 -3.26 14.80 7.95
C LYS A 48 -4.07 13.55 8.28
N ALA A 49 -5.40 13.65 8.34
CA ALA A 49 -6.28 12.51 8.57
C ALA A 49 -6.12 11.45 7.46
N LEU A 50 -6.16 11.88 6.19
CA LEU A 50 -5.96 10.99 5.04
C LEU A 50 -4.57 10.36 5.02
N THR A 51 -3.53 11.11 5.39
CA THR A 51 -2.15 10.60 5.45
C THR A 51 -2.03 9.51 6.51
N VAL A 52 -2.59 9.71 7.70
CA VAL A 52 -2.57 8.71 8.78
C VAL A 52 -3.35 7.46 8.37
N VAL A 53 -4.53 7.61 7.76
CA VAL A 53 -5.34 6.47 7.28
C VAL A 53 -4.59 5.69 6.20
N ASN A 54 -3.99 6.38 5.21
CA ASN A 54 -3.19 5.73 4.17
C ASN A 54 -1.97 5.02 4.75
N ALA A 55 -1.27 5.64 5.70
CA ALA A 55 -0.13 5.01 6.38
C ALA A 55 -0.55 3.74 7.13
N LEU A 56 -1.67 3.77 7.85
CA LEU A 56 -2.23 2.61 8.55
C LEU A 56 -2.61 1.49 7.58
N LEU A 57 -3.25 1.84 6.46
CA LEU A 57 -3.61 0.89 5.42
C LEU A 57 -2.37 0.27 4.78
N PHE A 58 -1.33 1.07 4.54
CA PHE A 58 -0.07 0.61 3.96
C PHE A 58 0.66 -0.36 4.90
N VAL A 59 0.66 -0.08 6.20
CA VAL A 59 1.19 -0.99 7.23
C VAL A 59 0.36 -2.27 7.26
N ALA A 60 -0.97 -2.19 7.22
CA ALA A 60 -1.85 -3.36 7.20
C ALA A 60 -1.63 -4.24 5.96
N ILE A 61 -1.45 -3.64 4.78
CA ILE A 61 -1.14 -4.35 3.53
C ILE A 61 0.24 -5.00 3.59
N ASN A 62 1.26 -4.31 4.13
CA ASN A 62 2.58 -4.91 4.32
C ASN A 62 2.52 -6.08 5.29
N LEU A 63 1.78 -5.94 6.39
CA LEU A 63 1.60 -7.02 7.37
C LEU A 63 0.84 -8.22 6.76
N LEU A 64 -0.19 -7.96 5.95
CA LEU A 64 -0.90 -8.98 5.19
C LEU A 64 0.00 -9.66 4.16
N ALA A 65 0.89 -8.90 3.51
CA ALA A 65 1.85 -9.43 2.55
C ALA A 65 2.89 -10.31 3.24
N ASP A 66 3.41 -9.90 4.39
CA ASP A 66 4.30 -10.71 5.23
C ASP A 66 3.59 -11.97 5.74
N LEU A 67 2.33 -11.87 6.18
CA LEU A 67 1.54 -13.00 6.64
C LEU A 67 1.23 -13.97 5.49
N ALA A 68 0.89 -13.46 4.32
CA ALA A 68 0.68 -14.25 3.11
C ALA A 68 1.98 -14.94 2.67
N CYS A 69 3.14 -14.27 2.79
CA CYS A 69 4.45 -14.88 2.62
C CYS A 69 4.72 -15.98 3.64
N ALA A 70 4.44 -15.74 4.93
CA ALA A 70 4.59 -16.73 6.00
C ALA A 70 3.67 -17.94 5.83
N TRP A 71 2.47 -17.74 5.30
CA TRP A 71 1.51 -18.82 5.06
C TRP A 71 1.81 -19.61 3.78
N ALA A 72 2.28 -18.94 2.74
CA ALA A 72 2.71 -19.56 1.49
C ALA A 72 4.07 -20.29 1.61
N ASP A 73 4.91 -19.93 2.59
CA ASP A 73 6.27 -20.46 2.73
C ASP A 73 6.49 -21.24 4.05
N PRO A 74 6.39 -22.58 4.06
CA PRO A 74 6.60 -23.42 5.26
C PRO A 74 8.06 -23.43 5.75
N ARG A 75 8.99 -22.72 5.11
CA ARG A 75 10.42 -22.63 5.49
C ARG A 75 10.75 -21.52 6.48
N ILE A 76 9.88 -20.53 6.70
CA ILE A 76 10.10 -19.52 7.76
C ILE A 76 10.11 -20.19 9.15
N ARG A 77 9.49 -21.38 9.28
CA ARG A 77 9.46 -22.18 10.51
C ARG A 77 10.78 -22.88 10.88
N VAL A 78 11.77 -22.97 9.98
CA VAL A 78 13.06 -23.64 10.28
C VAL A 78 14.19 -22.68 10.66
N ALA A 79 13.92 -21.37 10.70
CA ALA A 79 14.90 -20.35 11.07
C ALA A 79 14.58 -19.64 12.41
N ALA A 80 13.62 -20.18 13.18
CA ALA A 80 13.34 -19.78 14.56
C ALA A 80 14.00 -20.76 15.55
#